data_AF-A0A1L3LZ31-F1
#
_entry.id   AF-A0A1L3LZ31-F1
#
_cell.length_a   1.000
_cell.length_b   1.000
_cell.length_c   1.000
_cell.angle_alpha   90.00
_cell.angle_beta   90.00
_cell.angle_gamma   90.00
#
_symmetry.space_group_name_H-M   'P 1'
#
loop_
_entity.id
_entity.type
_entity.pdbx_description
1 polymer ?
#
loop_
_entity_poly.entity_id
_entity_poly.type
_entity_poly.pdbx_seq_one_letter_code
_entity_poly.pdbx_strand_id
1 'polypeptide(L)'
;MGLLARSVDQMVSSVVHTVFGEVTLGSHKLQDMMAPGGQSEEFSAVFYETMKIVLSELGASRALVSQSAGRKAFGQVTSRAAPEHFAAQLALQLLREEPIRIDYLDAHSPVSKETVAQVAIFSVLLYLLSDRENGDYAKMIQAATNLATALQDEISQAFRTQDRAKLSSLFARYAAHV
;
A
#
# COMPACT_ATOMS: atom_id res chain seq x y z
N MET A 1 15.79 37.31 29.95
CA MET A 1 14.53 37.03 29.23
C MET A 1 14.87 36.22 27.99
N GLY A 2 14.44 34.96 27.95
CA GLY A 2 14.19 34.20 26.71
C GLY A 2 15.37 33.47 26.07
N LEU A 3 15.68 32.24 26.51
CA LEU A 3 16.26 31.18 25.67
C LEU A 3 15.76 29.83 26.21
N LEU A 4 14.50 29.52 25.91
CA LEU A 4 13.93 28.17 25.95
C LEU A 4 13.16 27.96 24.63
N ALA A 5 13.19 26.73 24.15
CA ALA A 5 12.53 26.19 22.95
C ALA A 5 13.38 26.19 21.66
N ARG A 6 14.25 25.18 21.52
CA ARG A 6 14.61 24.57 20.22
C ARG A 6 15.42 23.28 20.42
N SER A 7 14.81 22.26 21.01
CA SER A 7 15.45 20.92 21.07
C SER A 7 14.47 19.80 21.44
N VAL A 8 13.28 19.78 20.83
CA VAL A 8 12.33 18.66 21.00
C VAL A 8 11.86 18.07 19.65
N ASP A 9 12.01 18.78 18.53
CA ASP A 9 11.50 18.30 17.23
C ASP A 9 12.34 17.22 16.52
N GLN A 10 13.54 16.87 17.02
CA GLN A 10 14.41 15.90 16.35
C GLN A 10 14.26 14.44 16.82
N MET A 11 13.45 14.16 17.84
CA MET A 11 13.31 12.79 18.39
C MET A 11 12.12 11.99 17.85
N VAL A 12 11.25 12.57 17.02
CA VAL A 12 10.09 11.85 16.46
C VAL A 12 10.42 11.16 15.12
N SER A 13 11.50 11.56 14.44
CA SER A 13 11.88 10.97 13.14
C SER A 13 12.72 9.68 13.27
N SER A 14 13.38 9.45 14.40
CA SER A 14 14.30 8.32 14.58
C SER A 14 13.63 6.99 14.91
N VAL A 15 12.36 6.99 15.35
CA VAL A 15 11.66 5.76 15.76
C VAL A 15 11.12 4.96 14.56
N VAL A 16 10.98 5.59 13.39
CA VAL A 16 10.52 4.91 12.17
C VAL A 16 11.65 4.10 11.51
N HIS A 17 12.92 4.49 11.71
CA HIS A 17 14.07 3.81 11.09
C HIS A 17 14.55 2.55 11.82
N THR A 18 14.18 2.34 13.09
CA THR A 18 14.79 1.25 13.90
C THR A 18 13.92 -0.01 13.98
N VAL A 19 12.63 0.07 13.66
CA VAL A 19 11.70 -1.07 13.80
C VAL A 19 11.55 -1.89 12.51
N PHE A 20 11.89 -1.28 11.37
CA PHE A 20 11.83 -1.91 10.05
C PHE A 20 13.25 -1.85 9.50
N GLY A 21 13.96 -2.98 9.54
CA GLY A 21 15.33 -3.08 9.06
C GLY A 21 15.50 -2.42 7.69
N GLU A 22 16.72 -1.94 7.45
CA GLU A 22 17.18 -1.11 6.34
C GLU A 22 16.92 -1.72 4.95
N VAL A 23 15.66 -1.89 4.57
CA VAL A 23 15.20 -1.91 3.20
C VAL A 23 14.93 -0.45 2.92
N THR A 24 15.80 0.17 2.12
CA THR A 24 15.47 1.44 1.50
C THR A 24 14.15 1.24 0.79
N LEU A 25 13.04 1.73 1.36
CA LEU A 25 11.80 2.02 0.65
C LEU A 25 12.17 3.07 -0.39
N GLY A 26 12.93 2.68 -1.42
CA GLY A 26 13.39 3.54 -2.47
C GLY A 26 12.21 4.01 -3.31
N SER A 27 12.50 4.83 -4.33
CA SER A 27 11.55 5.33 -5.33
C SER A 27 11.01 4.22 -6.26
N HIS A 28 10.70 3.03 -5.73
CA HIS A 28 10.32 1.86 -6.52
C HIS A 28 8.89 2.01 -7.05
N LYS A 29 8.72 2.59 -8.24
CA LYS A 29 7.41 2.75 -8.90
C LYS A 29 6.94 1.42 -9.48
N LEU A 30 5.62 1.21 -9.44
CA LEU A 30 5.02 -0.01 -9.99
C LEU A 30 5.41 -0.20 -11.47
N GLN A 31 5.46 0.91 -12.22
CA GLN A 31 5.87 0.93 -13.63
C GLN A 31 7.29 0.35 -13.84
N ASP A 32 8.21 0.57 -12.91
CA ASP A 32 9.61 0.14 -13.03
C ASP A 32 9.72 -1.38 -12.79
N MET A 33 8.86 -1.92 -11.93
CA MET A 33 8.78 -3.36 -11.64
C MET A 33 8.10 -4.16 -12.77
N MET A 34 7.26 -3.49 -13.58
CA MET A 34 6.55 -4.07 -14.73
C MET A 34 7.46 -4.31 -15.95
N ALA A 35 8.70 -3.83 -15.93
CA ALA A 35 9.64 -3.95 -17.05
C ALA A 35 9.91 -5.42 -17.47
N PRO A 36 10.29 -5.69 -18.73
CA PRO A 36 10.63 -7.03 -19.20
C PRO A 36 11.70 -7.68 -18.31
N GLY A 37 11.37 -8.83 -17.72
CA GLY A 37 12.19 -9.47 -16.68
C GLY A 37 11.46 -9.59 -15.33
N GLY A 38 10.37 -8.83 -15.14
CA GLY A 38 9.41 -9.00 -14.05
C GLY A 38 10.05 -9.02 -12.67
N GLN A 39 10.18 -7.85 -12.05
CA GLN A 39 10.85 -7.70 -10.75
C GLN A 39 9.94 -8.14 -9.59
N SER A 40 9.42 -9.38 -9.65
CA SER A 40 8.48 -9.94 -8.69
C SER A 40 9.07 -10.02 -7.27
N GLU A 41 10.39 -10.18 -7.16
CA GLU A 41 11.11 -10.18 -5.88
C GLU A 41 11.15 -8.78 -5.27
N GLU A 42 11.53 -7.77 -6.05
CA GLU A 42 11.49 -6.36 -5.65
C GLU A 42 10.07 -5.94 -5.26
N PHE A 43 9.07 -6.24 -6.10
CA PHE A 43 7.67 -5.99 -5.78
C PHE A 43 7.29 -6.62 -4.44
N SER A 44 7.64 -7.89 -4.22
CA SER A 44 7.24 -8.60 -3.01
C SER A 44 7.82 -7.96 -1.73
N ALA A 45 9.08 -7.51 -1.79
CA ALA A 45 9.75 -6.85 -0.67
C ALA A 45 9.08 -5.50 -0.36
N VAL A 46 8.89 -4.66 -1.39
CA VAL A 46 8.25 -3.35 -1.24
C VAL A 46 6.79 -3.49 -0.79
N PHE A 47 6.05 -4.44 -1.36
CA PHE A 47 4.68 -4.76 -0.95
C PHE A 47 4.62 -5.16 0.52
N TYR A 48 5.52 -6.06 0.97
CA TYR A 48 5.54 -6.53 2.35
C TYR A 48 5.75 -5.39 3.35
N GLU A 49 6.76 -4.54 3.13
CA GLU A 49 7.06 -3.43 4.04
C GLU A 49 5.95 -2.36 4.03
N THR A 50 5.49 -1.97 2.85
CA THR A 50 4.39 -0.98 2.71
C THR A 50 3.11 -1.50 3.37
N MET A 51 2.79 -2.78 3.18
CA MET A 51 1.60 -3.41 3.76
C MET A 51 1.61 -3.39 5.28
N LYS A 52 2.77 -3.61 5.93
CA LYS A 52 2.86 -3.53 7.40
C LYS A 52 2.54 -2.13 7.92
N ILE A 53 3.02 -1.10 7.23
CA ILE A 53 2.75 0.31 7.59
C ILE A 53 1.26 0.59 7.43
N VAL A 54 0.67 0.27 6.27
CA VAL A 54 -0.75 0.45 5.98
C VAL A 54 -1.63 -0.28 7.01
N LEU A 55 -1.33 -1.54 7.32
CA LEU A 55 -2.09 -2.31 8.30
C LEU A 55 -1.99 -1.72 9.71
N SER A 56 -0.83 -1.19 10.09
CA SER A 56 -0.68 -0.47 11.35
C SER A 56 -1.55 0.79 11.39
N GLU A 57 -1.60 1.56 10.31
CA GLU A 57 -2.43 2.77 10.20
C GLU A 57 -3.94 2.45 10.23
N LEU A 58 -4.34 1.31 9.68
CA LEU A 58 -5.72 0.82 9.72
C LEU A 58 -6.10 0.15 11.06
N GLY A 59 -5.21 0.15 12.06
CA GLY A 59 -5.48 -0.50 13.36
C GLY A 59 -5.42 -2.03 13.33
N ALA A 60 -4.83 -2.62 12.29
CA ALA A 60 -4.61 -4.06 12.12
C ALA A 60 -3.15 -4.45 12.46
N SER A 61 -2.61 -3.95 13.56
CA SER A 61 -1.20 -4.12 13.95
C SER A 61 -0.78 -5.57 14.23
N ARG A 62 -1.75 -6.46 14.49
CA ARG A 62 -1.54 -7.91 14.64
C ARG A 62 -2.01 -8.64 13.38
N ALA A 63 -1.30 -8.39 12.29
CA ALA A 63 -1.52 -9.05 11.02
C ALA A 63 -0.25 -9.73 10.52
N LEU A 64 -0.40 -10.87 9.87
CA LEU A 64 0.66 -11.57 9.17
C LEU A 64 0.60 -11.20 7.69
N VAL A 65 1.73 -10.81 7.11
CA VAL A 65 1.86 -10.51 5.68
C VAL A 65 2.76 -11.55 5.03
N SER A 66 2.29 -12.15 3.94
CA SER A 66 2.99 -13.17 3.17
C SER A 66 3.66 -12.57 1.94
N GLN A 67 4.98 -12.41 2.00
CA GLN A 67 5.78 -11.93 0.87
C GLN A 67 5.68 -12.88 -0.35
N SER A 68 5.65 -14.19 -0.12
CA SER A 68 5.54 -15.18 -1.19
C SER A 68 4.18 -15.12 -1.91
N ALA A 69 3.09 -14.82 -1.19
CA ALA A 69 1.78 -14.61 -1.79
C ALA A 69 1.77 -13.36 -2.67
N GLY A 70 2.39 -12.26 -2.20
CA GLY A 70 2.57 -11.04 -3.00
C GLY A 70 3.36 -11.30 -4.28
N ARG A 71 4.49 -12.00 -4.17
CA ARG A 71 5.32 -12.41 -5.33
C ARG A 71 4.53 -13.26 -6.33
N LYS A 72 3.79 -14.25 -5.83
CA LYS A 72 2.98 -15.16 -6.65
C LYS A 72 1.85 -14.41 -7.36
N ALA A 73 1.17 -13.48 -6.68
CA ALA A 73 0.14 -12.65 -7.29
C ALA A 73 0.70 -11.80 -8.43
N PHE A 74 1.86 -11.15 -8.21
CA PHE A 74 2.53 -10.35 -9.23
C PHE A 74 2.92 -11.17 -10.46
N GLY A 75 3.51 -12.35 -10.26
CA GLY A 75 3.91 -13.24 -11.35
C GLY A 75 2.75 -13.79 -12.19
N GLN A 76 1.51 -13.75 -11.69
CA GLN A 76 0.32 -14.19 -12.42
C GLN A 76 -0.31 -13.10 -13.29
N VAL A 77 0.04 -11.83 -13.07
CA VAL A 77 -0.44 -10.74 -13.91
C VAL A 77 0.44 -10.65 -15.15
N THR A 78 -0.09 -11.07 -16.29
CA THR A 78 0.65 -11.13 -17.57
C THR A 78 0.44 -9.90 -18.44
N SER A 79 -0.54 -9.05 -18.10
CA SER A 79 -0.84 -7.83 -18.83
C SER A 79 0.32 -6.85 -18.78
N ARG A 80 0.60 -6.19 -19.91
CA ARG A 80 1.54 -5.05 -20.01
C ARG A 80 0.80 -3.75 -20.34
N ALA A 81 -0.44 -3.65 -19.90
CA ALA A 81 -1.25 -2.44 -20.05
C ALA A 81 -0.66 -1.28 -19.22
N ALA A 82 -1.32 -0.12 -19.29
CA ALA A 82 -0.98 1.02 -18.45
C ALA A 82 -0.90 0.63 -16.95
N PRO A 83 -0.03 1.28 -16.14
CA PRO A 83 0.22 0.89 -14.75
C PRO A 83 -1.04 0.73 -13.90
N GLU A 84 -2.07 1.54 -14.11
CA GLU A 84 -3.33 1.50 -13.36
C GLU A 84 -4.17 0.28 -13.72
N HIS A 85 -4.14 -0.13 -15.00
CA HIS A 85 -4.79 -1.36 -15.46
C HIS A 85 -4.07 -2.59 -14.90
N PHE A 86 -2.74 -2.55 -14.85
CA PHE A 86 -1.93 -3.59 -14.23
C PHE A 86 -2.23 -3.68 -12.72
N ALA A 87 -2.23 -2.54 -12.02
CA ALA A 87 -2.57 -2.46 -10.60
C ALA A 87 -3.97 -3.01 -10.31
N ALA A 88 -4.97 -2.70 -11.14
CA ALA A 88 -6.33 -3.24 -10.99
C ALA A 88 -6.37 -4.78 -11.09
N GLN A 89 -5.63 -5.36 -12.03
CA GLN A 89 -5.52 -6.82 -12.14
C GLN A 89 -4.76 -7.42 -10.95
N LEU A 90 -3.67 -6.79 -10.56
CA LEU A 90 -2.85 -7.19 -9.43
C LEU A 90 -3.61 -7.12 -8.11
N ALA A 91 -4.44 -6.10 -7.90
CA ALA A 91 -5.28 -5.95 -6.71
C ALA A 91 -6.21 -7.15 -6.53
N LEU A 92 -6.91 -7.54 -7.59
CA LEU A 92 -7.79 -8.71 -7.58
C LEU A 92 -7.01 -10.01 -7.37
N GLN A 93 -5.81 -10.11 -7.95
CA GLN A 93 -4.97 -11.30 -7.81
C GLN A 93 -4.38 -11.42 -6.40
N LEU A 94 -3.96 -10.31 -5.79
CA LEU A 94 -3.54 -10.25 -4.40
C LEU A 94 -4.67 -10.70 -3.49
N LEU A 95 -5.90 -10.19 -3.67
CA LEU A 95 -7.00 -10.61 -2.82
C LEU A 95 -7.25 -12.14 -2.89
N ARG A 96 -7.05 -12.76 -4.07
CA ARG A 96 -7.18 -14.22 -4.25
C ARG A 96 -6.06 -15.03 -3.61
N GLU A 97 -4.84 -14.48 -3.58
CA GLU A 97 -3.68 -15.14 -2.96
C GLU A 97 -3.65 -14.94 -1.43
N GLU A 98 -4.58 -14.17 -0.87
CA GLU A 98 -4.75 -13.91 0.57
C GLU A 98 -3.42 -13.58 1.28
N PRO A 99 -2.69 -12.52 0.84
CA PRO A 99 -1.37 -12.20 1.35
C PRO A 99 -1.40 -11.68 2.79
N ILE A 100 -2.58 -11.42 3.36
CA ILE A 100 -2.73 -10.85 4.69
C ILE A 100 -3.66 -11.75 5.51
N ARG A 101 -3.26 -12.07 6.74
CA ARG A 101 -4.12 -12.67 7.76
C ARG A 101 -4.19 -11.73 8.95
N ILE A 102 -5.39 -11.31 9.31
CA ILE A 102 -5.62 -10.30 10.36
C ILE A 102 -6.18 -11.00 11.58
N ASP A 103 -5.38 -11.11 12.64
CA ASP A 103 -5.80 -11.76 13.90
C ASP A 103 -6.61 -10.80 14.77
N TYR A 104 -6.32 -9.50 14.67
CA TYR A 104 -6.99 -8.46 15.43
C TYR A 104 -7.11 -7.17 14.61
N LEU A 105 -8.27 -6.55 14.71
CA LEU A 105 -8.56 -5.22 14.20
C LEU A 105 -9.06 -4.37 15.36
N ASP A 106 -8.47 -3.19 15.55
CA ASP A 106 -8.84 -2.24 16.59
C ASP A 106 -10.31 -1.82 16.46
N ALA A 107 -10.98 -1.59 17.59
CA ALA A 107 -12.39 -1.18 17.62
C ALA A 107 -12.62 0.23 17.03
N HIS A 108 -11.58 1.07 17.01
CA HIS A 108 -11.56 2.40 16.41
C HIS A 108 -10.98 2.41 14.99
N SER A 109 -10.73 1.23 14.40
CA SER A 109 -10.33 1.12 13.00
C SER A 109 -11.29 1.91 12.09
N PRO A 110 -10.78 2.69 11.13
CA PRO A 110 -11.62 3.47 10.22
C PRO A 110 -12.26 2.61 9.12
N VAL A 111 -11.92 1.33 9.07
CA VAL A 111 -12.44 0.33 8.12
C VAL A 111 -13.01 -0.87 8.86
N SER A 112 -13.93 -1.59 8.21
CA SER A 112 -14.52 -2.80 8.78
C SER A 112 -13.64 -4.04 8.56
N LYS A 113 -13.91 -5.13 9.30
CA LYS A 113 -13.19 -6.40 9.13
C LYS A 113 -13.38 -7.01 7.75
N GLU A 114 -14.50 -6.73 7.10
CA GLU A 114 -14.84 -7.24 5.78
C GLU A 114 -14.07 -6.51 4.66
N THR A 115 -13.68 -5.25 4.88
CA THR A 115 -13.08 -4.39 3.84
C THR A 115 -11.60 -4.09 4.07
N VAL A 116 -11.07 -4.29 5.28
CA VAL A 116 -9.69 -3.96 5.65
C VAL A 116 -8.64 -4.51 4.68
N ALA A 117 -8.76 -5.77 4.23
CA ALA A 117 -7.81 -6.35 3.28
C ALA A 117 -7.88 -5.67 1.90
N GLN A 118 -9.09 -5.32 1.44
CA GLN A 118 -9.33 -4.64 0.17
C GLN A 118 -8.75 -3.22 0.19
N VAL A 119 -9.02 -2.48 1.28
CA VAL A 119 -8.49 -1.13 1.49
C VAL A 119 -6.97 -1.16 1.61
N ALA A 120 -6.41 -2.12 2.35
CA ALA A 120 -4.96 -2.22 2.52
C ALA A 120 -4.24 -2.52 1.20
N ILE A 121 -4.73 -3.50 0.42
CA ILE A 121 -4.20 -3.81 -0.92
C ILE A 121 -4.29 -2.59 -1.84
N PHE A 122 -5.45 -1.91 -1.86
CA PHE A 122 -5.63 -0.72 -2.68
C PHE A 122 -4.65 0.40 -2.28
N SER A 123 -4.48 0.65 -0.97
CA SER A 123 -3.57 1.68 -0.44
C SER A 123 -2.13 1.44 -0.89
N VAL A 124 -1.63 0.20 -0.76
CA VAL A 124 -0.27 -0.15 -1.18
C VAL A 124 -0.08 0.08 -2.68
N LEU A 125 -1.02 -0.38 -3.51
CA LEU A 125 -0.90 -0.21 -4.96
C LEU A 125 -1.05 1.26 -5.39
N LEU A 126 -1.91 2.03 -4.72
CA LEU A 126 -2.04 3.47 -4.96
C LEU A 126 -0.73 4.20 -4.63
N TYR A 127 -0.10 3.87 -3.50
CA TYR A 127 1.22 4.38 -3.15
C TYR A 127 2.27 4.02 -4.23
N LEU A 128 2.29 2.79 -4.72
CA LEU A 128 3.27 2.38 -5.75
C LEU A 128 3.05 3.04 -7.11
N LEU A 129 1.82 3.48 -7.40
CA LEU A 129 1.47 4.25 -8.59
C LEU A 129 1.74 5.76 -8.46
N SER A 130 1.86 6.26 -7.23
CA SER A 130 2.09 7.69 -6.99
C SER A 130 3.46 8.16 -7.47
N ASP A 131 3.52 9.43 -7.90
CA ASP A 131 4.76 10.07 -8.29
C ASP A 131 5.50 10.59 -7.05
N ARG A 132 6.78 10.21 -6.92
CA ARG A 132 7.52 10.25 -5.65
C ARG A 132 8.78 11.09 -5.71
N GLU A 133 8.89 12.02 -6.67
CA GLU A 133 10.18 12.63 -7.02
C GLU A 133 10.95 13.25 -5.84
N ASN A 134 10.32 13.65 -4.71
CA ASN A 134 11.04 14.06 -3.48
C ASN A 134 10.20 13.89 -2.17
N GLY A 135 9.32 12.88 -2.09
CA GLY A 135 8.36 12.76 -1.00
C GLY A 135 8.85 11.99 0.24
N ASP A 136 8.34 12.35 1.42
CA ASP A 136 8.48 11.56 2.66
C ASP A 136 7.60 10.30 2.53
N TYR A 137 8.24 9.13 2.39
CA TYR A 137 7.56 7.86 2.11
C TYR A 137 6.48 7.53 3.13
N ALA A 138 6.70 7.80 4.42
CA ALA A 138 5.70 7.51 5.45
C ALA A 138 4.44 8.36 5.27
N LYS A 139 4.60 9.65 4.93
CA LYS A 139 3.48 10.55 4.67
C LYS A 139 2.71 10.17 3.41
N MET A 140 3.40 9.68 2.38
CA MET A 140 2.76 9.24 1.15
C MET A 140 1.98 7.94 1.37
N ILE A 141 2.53 6.99 2.12
CA ILE A 141 1.78 5.79 2.52
C ILE A 141 0.53 6.21 3.31
N GLN A 142 0.69 7.12 4.27
CA GLN A 142 -0.44 7.66 5.03
C GLN A 142 -1.49 8.33 4.15
N ALA A 143 -1.07 9.14 3.17
CA ALA A 143 -1.98 9.80 2.22
C ALA A 143 -2.75 8.76 1.39
N ALA A 144 -2.07 7.73 0.89
CA ALA A 144 -2.69 6.63 0.16
C ALA A 144 -3.69 5.85 1.03
N THR A 145 -3.33 5.54 2.29
CA THR A 145 -4.22 4.88 3.27
C THR A 145 -5.47 5.72 3.55
N ASN A 146 -5.30 7.03 3.77
CA ASN A 146 -6.40 7.94 4.05
C ASN A 146 -7.37 8.03 2.86
N LEU A 147 -6.83 8.17 1.64
CA LEU A 147 -7.64 8.18 0.42
C LEU A 147 -8.39 6.86 0.23
N ALA A 148 -7.71 5.72 0.38
CA ALA A 148 -8.35 4.41 0.25
C ALA A 148 -9.45 4.19 1.30
N THR A 149 -9.24 4.66 2.53
CA THR A 149 -10.24 4.60 3.61
C THR A 149 -11.47 5.43 3.28
N ALA A 150 -11.28 6.64 2.73
CA ALA A 150 -12.38 7.49 2.27
C ALA A 150 -13.17 6.86 1.11
N LEU A 151 -12.54 6.00 0.31
CA LEU A 151 -13.12 5.32 -0.85
C LEU A 151 -13.57 3.88 -0.55
N GLN A 152 -13.61 3.47 0.73
CA GLN A 152 -13.77 2.06 1.10
C GLN A 152 -15.01 1.38 0.49
N ASP A 153 -16.14 2.09 0.38
CA ASP A 153 -17.38 1.54 -0.19
C ASP A 153 -17.25 1.28 -1.69
N GLU A 154 -16.66 2.21 -2.43
CA GLU A 154 -16.41 2.08 -3.88
C GLU A 154 -15.40 0.97 -4.15
N ILE A 155 -14.33 0.91 -3.36
CA ILE A 155 -13.31 -0.14 -3.42
C ILE A 155 -13.96 -1.49 -3.15
N SER A 156 -14.72 -1.61 -2.06
CA SER A 156 -15.37 -2.87 -1.68
C SER A 156 -16.37 -3.34 -2.73
N GLN A 157 -17.16 -2.43 -3.30
CA GLN A 157 -18.04 -2.76 -4.41
C GLN A 157 -17.26 -3.29 -5.61
N ALA A 158 -16.19 -2.59 -6.04
CA ALA A 158 -15.39 -2.99 -7.19
C ALA A 158 -14.69 -4.35 -6.97
N PHE A 159 -14.21 -4.65 -5.76
CA PHE A 159 -13.67 -5.96 -5.43
C PHE A 159 -14.73 -7.06 -5.45
N ARG A 160 -15.92 -6.81 -4.88
CA ARG A 160 -17.04 -7.78 -4.87
C ARG A 160 -17.53 -8.11 -6.27
N THR A 161 -17.62 -7.12 -7.16
CA THR A 161 -18.03 -7.33 -8.55
C THR A 161 -16.88 -7.70 -9.49
N GLN A 162 -15.63 -7.77 -8.98
CA GLN A 162 -14.42 -7.96 -9.76
C GLN A 162 -14.27 -6.95 -10.91
N ASP A 163 -14.74 -5.73 -10.70
CA ASP A 163 -14.75 -4.66 -11.70
C ASP A 163 -13.36 -4.02 -11.86
N ARG A 164 -12.59 -4.59 -12.78
CA ARG A 164 -11.26 -4.12 -13.15
C ARG A 164 -11.25 -2.70 -13.69
N ALA A 165 -12.29 -2.31 -14.44
CA ALA A 165 -12.36 -1.00 -15.05
C ALA A 165 -12.57 0.07 -13.98
N LYS A 166 -13.47 -0.18 -13.02
CA LYS A 166 -13.68 0.70 -11.86
C LYS A 166 -12.42 0.82 -11.00
N LEU A 167 -11.75 -0.30 -10.68
CA LEU A 167 -10.48 -0.26 -9.93
C LEU A 167 -9.41 0.54 -10.67
N SER A 168 -9.23 0.31 -11.97
CA SER A 168 -8.25 1.05 -12.79
C SER A 168 -8.57 2.54 -12.83
N SER A 169 -9.85 2.91 -12.92
CA SER A 169 -10.30 4.31 -12.92
C SER A 169 -10.04 4.98 -11.57
N LEU A 170 -10.27 4.27 -10.45
CA LEU A 170 -9.93 4.78 -9.12
C LEU A 170 -8.42 5.02 -8.99
N PHE A 171 -7.59 4.05 -9.40
CA PHE A 171 -6.14 4.21 -9.39
C PHE A 171 -5.68 5.42 -10.22
N ALA A 172 -6.15 5.53 -11.47
CA ALA A 172 -5.80 6.65 -12.35
C ALA A 172 -6.23 8.02 -11.80
N ARG A 173 -7.38 8.07 -11.12
CA ARG A 173 -7.89 9.30 -10.54
C ARG A 173 -7.11 9.75 -9.32
N TYR A 174 -6.67 8.83 -8.46
CA TYR A 174 -6.15 9.17 -7.14
C TYR A 174 -4.63 9.05 -6.99
N ALA A 175 -3.91 8.42 -7.92
CA ALA A 175 -2.46 8.26 -7.82
C ALA A 175 -1.71 9.60 -7.74
N ALA A 176 -2.20 10.65 -8.42
CA ALA A 176 -1.61 12.00 -8.39
C ALA A 176 -1.98 12.82 -7.13
N HIS A 177 -2.77 12.26 -6.21
CA HIS A 177 -3.24 12.91 -4.98
C HIS A 177 -2.60 12.34 -3.71
N VAL A 178 -1.71 11.35 -3.87
CA VAL A 178 -0.87 10.78 -2.82
C VAL A 178 0.42 11.58 -2.73
#